data_AF-A0A6G6TFD4-F1
#
_entry.id   AF-A0A6G6TFD4-F1
#
_cell.length_a   1.000
_cell.length_b   1.000
_cell.length_c   1.000
_cell.angle_alpha   90.00
_cell.angle_beta   90.00
_cell.angle_gamma   90.00
#
_symmetry.space_group_name_H-M   'P 1'
#
loop_
_entity.id
_entity.type
_entity.pdbx_description
1 polymer ?
#
loop_
_entity_poly.entity_id
_entity_poly.type
_entity_poly.pdbx_seq_one_letter_code
_entity_poly.pdbx_strand_id
1 'polypeptide(L)' 'MQGTNWVKVSEKYPERGKLILFYVGGETHAGWRIDEGCGFYSIKISQWFDYSDVIYWGDLPLPPMLEGE' A
#
# COMPACT_ATOMS: atom_id res chain seq x y z
N MET A 1 -16.36 -7.44 -19.80
CA MET A 1 -15.00 -7.55 -19.24
C MET A 1 -14.85 -6.42 -18.23
N GLN A 2 -14.88 -6.75 -16.94
CA GLN A 2 -14.76 -5.78 -15.84
C GLN A 2 -13.29 -5.43 -15.71
N GLY A 3 -12.91 -4.23 -16.18
CA GLY A 3 -11.53 -3.79 -16.28
C GLY A 3 -10.85 -3.81 -14.92
N THR A 4 -9.89 -4.71 -14.76
CA THR A 4 -9.14 -4.83 -13.53
C THR A 4 -8.16 -3.65 -13.44
N ASN A 5 -8.47 -2.68 -12.58
CA ASN A 5 -7.71 -1.44 -12.40
C ASN A 5 -6.35 -1.66 -11.69
N TRP A 6 -5.50 -2.51 -12.24
CA TRP A 6 -4.12 -2.68 -11.79
C TRP A 6 -3.23 -1.69 -12.54
N VAL A 7 -2.87 -0.60 -11.87
CA VAL A 7 -1.84 0.31 -12.36
C VAL A 7 -0.52 -0.14 -11.75
N LYS A 8 0.46 -0.54 -12.58
CA LYS A 8 1.84 -0.79 -12.14
C LYS A 8 2.43 0.53 -11.65
N VAL A 9 2.61 0.67 -10.34
CA VAL A 9 2.89 1.99 -9.72
C VAL A 9 4.36 2.36 -9.49
N SER A 10 5.37 1.49 -9.67
CA SER A 10 6.76 1.99 -9.68
C SER A 10 7.84 1.03 -10.21
N GLU A 11 8.92 1.62 -10.75
CA GLU A 11 10.22 0.98 -11.01
C GLU A 11 11.28 1.29 -9.94
N LYS A 12 10.95 2.07 -8.90
CA LYS A 12 11.86 2.34 -7.78
C LYS A 12 11.16 2.04 -6.46
N TYR A 13 11.42 0.84 -5.97
CA TYR A 13 11.06 0.44 -4.61
C TYR A 13 12.07 1.05 -3.64
N PRO A 14 11.64 1.53 -2.46
CA PRO A 14 12.56 1.76 -1.37
C PRO A 14 13.17 0.44 -0.94
N GLU A 15 14.50 0.36 -0.89
CA GLU A 15 15.25 -0.89 -0.66
C GLU A 15 14.89 -1.61 0.66
N ARG A 16 14.24 -0.94 1.60
CA ARG A 16 13.91 -1.43 2.96
C ARG A 16 12.47 -1.14 3.39
N GLY A 17 11.55 -1.03 2.44
CA GLY A 17 10.14 -0.71 2.70
C GLY A 17 9.18 -1.83 2.31
N LYS A 18 8.24 -2.18 3.19
CA LYS A 18 7.12 -3.09 2.86
C LYS A 18 5.92 -2.29 2.37
N LEU A 19 5.45 -2.61 1.16
CA LEU A 19 4.19 -2.06 0.63
C LEU A 19 2.99 -2.71 1.32
N ILE A 20 2.03 -1.88 1.70
CA ILE A 20 0.86 -2.29 2.48
C ILE A 20 -0.40 -1.52 2.06
N LEU A 21 -1.54 -2.06 2.46
CA LEU A 21 -2.83 -1.37 2.51
C LEU A 21 -3.14 -1.02 3.97
N PHE A 22 -3.63 0.19 4.25
CA PHE A 22 -4.04 0.57 5.60
C PHE A 22 -5.25 1.51 5.59
N TYR A 23 -6.01 1.52 6.70
CA TYR A 23 -7.22 2.32 6.87
C TYR A 23 -7.04 3.33 8.00
N VAL A 24 -7.25 4.61 7.68
CA VAL A 24 -7.11 5.74 8.60
C VAL A 24 -8.07 6.87 8.20
N GLY A 25 -8.60 7.60 9.17
CA GLY A 25 -9.39 8.80 8.89
C GLY A 25 -10.66 8.59 8.06
N GLY A 26 -11.17 7.36 7.99
CA GLY A 26 -12.34 7.03 7.17
C GLY A 26 -12.03 6.48 5.78
N GLU A 27 -10.75 6.45 5.36
CA GLU A 27 -10.34 6.08 4.01
C GLU A 27 -9.30 4.96 3.99
N THR A 28 -9.27 4.22 2.87
CA THR A 28 -8.26 3.20 2.58
C THR A 28 -7.12 3.79 1.75
N HIS A 29 -5.90 3.55 2.20
CA HIS A 29 -4.67 4.05 1.57
C HIS A 29 -3.74 2.89 1.19
N ALA A 30 -3.06 3.06 0.04
CA ALA A 30 -1.89 2.25 -0.30
C ALA A 30 -0.62 3.04 0.03
N GLY A 31 0.36 2.34 0.60
CA GLY A 31 1.55 2.98 1.11
C GLY A 31 2.64 2.01 1.49
N TRP A 32 3.61 2.49 2.25
CA TRP A 32 4.75 1.70 2.69
C TRP A 32 5.08 1.95 4.15
N ARG A 33 5.59 0.91 4.78
CA ARG A 33 6.15 0.91 6.13
C ARG A 33 7.66 0.66 6.02
N ILE A 34 8.46 1.36 6.82
CA ILE A 34 9.90 1.08 6.97
C ILE A 34 10.06 0.11 8.15
N ASP A 35 10.88 -0.93 7.97
CA ASP A 35 11.04 -1.99 8.98
C ASP A 35 11.52 -1.49 10.34
N GLU A 36 12.26 -0.37 10.36
CA GLU A 36 12.85 0.24 11.57
C GLU A 36 12.09 1.49 12.07
N GLY A 37 10.96 1.85 11.44
CA GLY A 37 10.29 3.15 11.64
C GLY A 37 8.83 3.06 12.12
N CYS A 38 8.47 3.98 13.02
CA CYS A 38 7.22 3.96 13.78
C CYS A 38 5.96 4.43 13.01
N GLY A 39 5.76 4.05 11.76
CA GLY A 39 4.58 4.54 11.04
C GLY A 39 4.40 4.06 9.61
N PHE A 40 3.36 4.59 8.97
CA PHE A 40 2.89 4.22 7.65
C PHE A 40 2.84 5.46 6.75
N TYR A 41 3.42 5.37 5.55
CA TYR A 41 3.39 6.48 4.60
C TYR A 41 2.36 6.24 3.50
N SER A 42 1.38 7.13 3.37
CA SER A 42 0.44 7.14 2.26
C SER A 42 1.06 7.81 1.04
N ILE A 43 1.20 7.07 -0.06
CA ILE A 43 1.76 7.62 -1.31
C ILE A 43 0.77 8.60 -1.95
N LYS A 44 -0.54 8.31 -1.88
CA LYS A 44 -1.61 9.09 -2.53
C LYS A 44 -1.64 10.55 -2.07
N ILE A 45 -1.42 10.78 -0.77
CA ILE A 45 -1.51 12.10 -0.13
C ILE A 45 -0.17 12.57 0.45
N SER A 46 0.90 11.81 0.21
CA SER A 46 2.25 12.11 0.68
C SER A 46 2.36 12.43 2.18
N GLN A 47 1.74 11.59 3.02
CA GLN A 47 1.62 11.82 4.47
C GLN A 47 2.04 10.59 5.28
N TRP A 48 2.71 10.83 6.41
CA TRP A 48 2.99 9.84 7.45
C TRP A 48 1.87 9.74 8.49
N PHE A 49 1.59 8.52 8.90
CA PHE A 49 0.64 8.14 9.94
C PHE A 49 1.35 7.33 11.01
N ASP A 50 0.95 7.53 12.27
CA ASP A 50 1.41 6.70 13.37
C ASP A 50 0.59 5.39 13.42
N TYR A 51 1.10 4.37 14.14
CA TYR A 51 0.34 3.14 14.35
C TYR A 51 -0.99 3.37 15.06
N SER A 52 -1.06 4.34 15.97
CA SER A 52 -2.29 4.68 16.70
C SER A 52 -3.38 5.29 15.81
N ASP A 53 -3.01 5.87 14.68
CA ASP A 53 -3.98 6.43 13.71
C ASP A 53 -4.60 5.32 12.82
N VAL A 54 -3.93 4.17 12.72
CA VAL A 54 -4.31 3.11 11.80
C VAL A 54 -5.19 2.07 12.49
N ILE A 55 -6.42 1.95 12.00
CA ILE A 55 -7.43 1.03 12.55
C ILE A 55 -7.26 -0.38 11.97
N TYR A 56 -6.72 -0.48 10.75
CA TYR A 56 -6.47 -1.75 10.07
C TYR A 56 -5.33 -1.64 9.08
N TRP A 57 -4.53 -2.69 8.95
CA TRP A 57 -3.54 -2.83 7.89
C TRP A 57 -3.48 -4.28 7.38
N GLY A 58 -3.03 -4.44 6.14
CA GLY A 58 -2.85 -5.73 5.49
C GLY A 58 -1.87 -5.65 4.34
N ASP A 59 -1.52 -6.82 3.80
CA ASP A 59 -0.72 -6.88 2.59
C ASP A 59 -1.53 -6.35 1.39
N LEU A 60 -0.85 -5.76 0.41
CA LEU A 60 -1.50 -5.44 -0.86
C LEU A 60 -2.03 -6.73 -1.49
N PRO A 61 -3.24 -6.72 -2.07
CA PRO A 61 -3.71 -7.85 -2.84
C PRO A 61 -2.70 -8.16 -3.95
N LEU A 62 -2.53 -9.45 -4.26
CA LEU A 62 -1.73 -9.84 -5.41
C LEU A 62 -2.44 -9.39 -6.69
N PRO A 63 -1.68 -8.98 -7.73
CA PRO A 63 -2.26 -8.77 -9.04
C PRO A 63 -3.01 -10.05 -9.47
N PRO A 64 -4.04 -9.93 -10.32
CA PRO A 64 -4.74 -11.09 -10.82
C PRO A 64 -3.71 -11.91 -11.57
N MET A 65 -3.70 -13.23 -11.34
CA MET A 65 -2.97 -14.10 -12.24
C MET A 65 -3.53 -13.87 -13.64
N LEU A 66 -2.65 -13.54 -14.59
CA LEU A 66 -3.02 -13.61 -16.00
C LEU A 66 -3.31 -15.08 -16.27
N GLU A 67 -4.58 -15.43 -16.50
CA GLU A 67 -4.91 -16.76 -17.00
C GLU A 67 -4.40 -16.85 -18.45
N GLY A 68 -3.39 -17.69 -18.68
CA GLY A 68 -3.00 -18.17 -20.01
C GLY A 68 -1.72 -17.55 -20.59
N GLU A 69 -0.69 -18.38 -20.72
CA GLU A 69 -0.02 -18.56 -22.02
C GLU A 69 -0.59 -19.81 -22.69
#